data_AF-A0A6M0FGM5-F1
#
_entry.id   AF-A0A6M0FGM5-F1
#
_cell.length_a   1.000
_cell.length_b   1.000
_cell.length_c   1.000
_cell.angle_alpha   90.00
_cell.angle_beta   90.00
_cell.angle_gamma   90.00
#
_symmetry.space_group_name_H-M   'P 1'
#
loop_
_entity.id
_entity.type
_entity.pdbx_description
1 polymer ?
#
loop_
_entity_poly.entity_id
_entity_poly.type
_entity_poly.pdbx_seq_one_letter_code
_entity_poly.pdbx_strand_id
1 'polypeptide(L)' 'MPDRSIFSGKRDYTILRLLWDNALRRGEIARLNISDVNLSDRFIWIQEKAKQTNSA' A
#
# COMPACT_ATOMS: atom_id res chain seq x y z
N MET A 1 -16.00 -9.25 6.45
CA MET A 1 -15.27 -8.93 5.19
C MET A 1 -16.01 -7.80 4.49
N PRO A 2 -15.33 -6.75 3.98
CA PRO A 2 -15.98 -5.59 3.36
C PRO A 2 -16.82 -5.97 2.13
N ASP A 3 -17.92 -5.25 1.88
CA ASP A 3 -18.74 -5.43 0.67
C ASP A 3 -18.04 -4.85 -0.57
N ARG A 4 -17.55 -5.73 -1.43
CA ARG A 4 -16.79 -5.35 -2.64
C ARG A 4 -17.67 -4.88 -3.80
N SER A 5 -18.99 -4.87 -3.65
CA SER A 5 -19.91 -4.32 -4.67
C SER A 5 -19.86 -2.79 -4.71
N ILE A 6 -19.58 -2.15 -3.58
CA ILE A 6 -19.50 -0.70 -3.42
C ILE A 6 -18.07 -0.19 -3.41
N PHE A 7 -17.87 1.08 -3.80
CA PHE A 7 -16.55 1.69 -3.90
C PHE A 7 -15.78 1.69 -2.56
N SER A 8 -16.45 2.06 -1.47
CA SER A 8 -15.85 2.08 -0.13
C SER A 8 -15.38 0.71 0.32
N GLY A 9 -16.18 -0.33 0.09
CA GLY A 9 -15.80 -1.69 0.50
C GLY A 9 -14.71 -2.31 -0.39
N LYS A 10 -14.60 -1.93 -1.68
CA LYS A 10 -13.41 -2.26 -2.48
C LYS A 10 -12.14 -1.63 -1.88
N ARG A 11 -12.20 -0.35 -1.51
CA ARG A 11 -11.08 0.35 -0.87
C ARG A 11 -10.68 -0.32 0.44
N ASP A 12 -11.66 -0.58 1.32
CA ASP A 12 -11.40 -1.15 2.63
C ASP A 12 -10.87 -2.59 2.51
N TYR A 13 -11.36 -3.36 1.54
CA TYR A 13 -10.81 -4.68 1.21
C TYR A 13 -9.35 -4.58 0.75
N THR A 14 -9.03 -3.65 -0.15
CA THR A 14 -7.66 -3.43 -0.63
C THR A 14 -6.72 -3.04 0.51
N ILE A 15 -7.13 -2.11 1.39
CA ILE A 15 -6.33 -1.69 2.55
C ILE A 15 -6.03 -2.88 3.46
N LEU A 16 -7.03 -3.71 3.78
CA LEU A 16 -6.84 -4.92 4.59
C LEU A 16 -5.88 -5.91 3.93
N ARG A 17 -5.98 -6.09 2.62
CA ARG A 17 -5.09 -6.98 1.85
C ARG A 17 -3.64 -6.48 1.86
N LEU A 18 -3.44 -5.18 1.71
CA LEU A 18 -2.12 -4.55 1.75
C LEU A 18 -1.48 -4.61 3.15
N LEU A 19 -2.28 -4.46 4.20
CA LEU A 19 -1.83 -4.61 5.59
C LEU A 19 -1.41 -6.05 5.90
N TRP A 20 -2.23 -7.03 5.50
CA TRP A 20 -2.06 -8.42 5.93
C TRP A 20 -1.09 -9.20 5.04
N ASP A 21 -1.26 -9.16 3.72
CA ASP A 21 -0.45 -9.97 2.80
C ASP A 21 0.91 -9.35 2.51
N ASN A 22 0.98 -8.01 2.52
CA ASN A 22 2.20 -7.26 2.15
C ASN A 22 2.87 -6.59 3.35
N ALA A 23 2.32 -6.74 4.56
CA ALA A 23 2.82 -6.14 5.81
C ALA A 23 3.06 -4.61 5.73
N LEU A 24 2.37 -3.91 4.84
CA LEU A 24 2.55 -2.47 4.66
C LEU A 24 1.97 -1.70 5.84
N ARG A 25 2.63 -0.62 6.22
CA ARG A 25 2.17 0.25 7.31
C ARG A 25 1.12 1.22 6.78
N ARG A 26 0.21 1.65 7.66
CA ARG A 26 -0.82 2.65 7.32
C ARG A 26 -0.26 3.90 6.61
N GLY A 27 0.94 4.34 6.96
CA GLY A 27 1.57 5.53 6.40
C GLY A 27 2.10 5.33 4.98
N GLU A 28 2.51 4.11 4.63
CA GLU A 28 2.91 3.74 3.26
C GLU A 28 1.67 3.60 2.38
N ILE A 29 0.63 2.91 2.87
CA ILE A 29 -0.64 2.75 2.17
C ILE A 29 -1.29 4.11 1.88
N ALA A 30 -1.25 5.04 2.84
CA ALA A 30 -1.82 6.39 2.66
C ALA A 30 -1.09 7.24 1.60
N ARG A 31 0.15 6.89 1.24
CA ARG A 31 0.95 7.58 0.21
C ARG A 31 1.03 6.82 -1.10
N LEU A 32 0.56 5.58 -1.13
CA LEU A 32 0.64 4.71 -2.28
C LEU A 32 -0.22 5.23 -3.43
N ASN A 33 0.35 5.27 -4.63
CA ASN A 33 -0.36 5.68 -5.85
C ASN A 33 -0.53 4.48 -6.80
N ILE A 34 -1.50 4.56 -7.71
CA ILE A 34 -1.73 3.53 -8.73
C ILE A 34 -0.52 3.36 -9.66
N SER A 35 0.27 4.42 -9.86
CA SER A 35 1.53 4.38 -10.62
C SER A 35 2.59 3.48 -10.01
N ASP A 36 2.50 3.22 -8.70
CA ASP A 36 3.46 2.38 -7.98
C ASP A 36 3.09 0.89 -8.03
N VAL A 37 1.90 0.56 -8.54
CA VAL A 37 1.35 -0.80 -8.57
C VAL A 37 1.51 -1.40 -9.96
N ASN A 38 2.27 -2.50 -10.07
CA ASN A 38 2.34 -3.30 -11.29
C ASN A 38 1.50 -4.57 -11.12
N LEU A 39 0.30 -4.57 -11.72
CA LEU A 39 -0.62 -5.69 -11.65
C LEU A 39 -0.20 -6.88 -12.52
N SER A 40 0.54 -6.64 -13.61
CA SER A 40 1.03 -7.69 -14.51
C SER A 40 2.07 -8.57 -13.80
N ASP A 41 3.03 -7.92 -13.15
CA ASP A 41 4.15 -8.58 -12.48
C ASP A 41 3.87 -8.82 -10.98
N ARG A 42 2.73 -8.33 -10.48
CA ARG A 42 2.23 -8.50 -9.10
C ARG A 42 3.20 -7.98 -8.03
N PHE A 43 3.73 -6.78 -8.24
CA PHE A 43 4.54 -6.09 -7.23
C PHE A 43 4.07 -4.65 -7.04
N ILE A 44 4.46 -4.07 -5.90
CA ILE A 44 4.18 -2.69 -5.54
C ILE A 44 5.48 -2.02 -5.13
N TRP A 45 5.77 -0.85 -5.70
CA TRP A 45 6.88 -0.01 -5.27
C TRP A 45 6.50 0.77 -4.02
N ILE A 46 7.33 0.68 -2.98
CA ILE A 46 7.15 1.45 -1.75
C ILE A 46 8.26 2.48 -1.64
N GLN A 47 7.88 3.75 -1.60
CA GLN A 47 8.82 4.83 -1.34
C GLN A 47 9.04 4.98 0.17
N GLU A 48 10.08 4.36 0.68
CA GLU A 48 10.56 4.66 2.02
C GLU A 48 11.22 6.04 2.05
N LYS A 49 10.98 6.82 3.12
CA LYS A 49 11.81 8.02 3.36
C LYS A 49 13.23 7.54 3.63
N ALA A 50 14.19 8.01 2.84
CA ALA A 50 15.60 7.82 3.12
C ALA A 50 15.88 8.24 4.58
N LYS A 51 16.39 7.31 5.39
CA LYS A 51 16.88 7.61 6.73
C LYS A 51 18.03 8.59 6.55
N GLN A 52 17.88 9.81 7.03
CA GLN A 52 18.97 10.78 7.09
C GLN A 52 19.97 10.18 8.10
N THR A 53 20.97 9.45 7.61
CA THR A 53 22.17 9.14 8.39
C THR A 53 22.86 10.47 8.58
N ASN A 54 22.68 11.05 9.76
CA ASN A 54 23.50 12.16 10.22
C ASN A 54 24.92 11.59 10.36
N SER A 55 25.70 11.70 9.28
CA SER A 55 27.11 11.37 9.28
C SER A 55 27.82 12.40 10.14
N ALA A 56 28.37 11.89 11.25
CA ALA A 56 29.42 12.39 12.14
C ALA A 56 29.89 13.85 11.97
#